data_AF-C6LLR0-F1
#
_entry.id   AF-C6LLR0-F1
#
_cell.length_a   1.000
_cell.length_b   1.000
_cell.length_c   1.000
_cell.angle_alpha   90.00
_cell.angle_beta   90.00
_cell.angle_gamma   90.00
#
_symmetry.space_group_name_H-M   'P 1'
#
loop_
_entity.id
_entity.type
_entity.pdbx_description
1 polymer ?
#
loop_
_entity_poly.entity_id
_entity_poly.type
_entity_poly.pdbx_seq_one_letter_code
_entity_poly.pdbx_strand_id
1 'polypeptide(L)'
;MAFRAKRIVEVYGEREETPEKRLKDKDERRKAYYQHYTDMEWGNASHYHIALDSGALGMETCVNIITGVYNGIAGFTSATK
;
A
#
# COMPACT_ATOMS: atom_id res chain seq x y z
N MET A 1 -3.43 -3.33 10.93
CA MET A 1 -2.47 -2.38 11.55
C MET A 1 -1.18 -3.05 12.00
N ALA A 2 -1.22 -4.19 12.71
CA ALA A 2 -0.02 -4.88 13.21
C ALA A 2 1.06 -5.19 12.14
N PHE A 3 0.65 -5.60 10.93
CA PHE A 3 1.59 -5.89 9.83
C PHE A 3 2.38 -4.66 9.38
N ARG A 4 1.73 -3.50 9.26
CA ARG A 4 2.36 -2.24 8.85
C ARG A 4 3.28 -1.66 9.95
N ALA A 5 2.87 -1.81 11.21
CA ALA A 5 3.64 -1.38 12.38
C ALA A 5 4.93 -2.21 12.56
N LYS A 6 4.87 -3.53 12.37
CA LYS A 6 6.08 -4.37 12.41
C LYS A 6 7.09 -3.98 11.33
N ARG A 7 6.60 -3.77 10.10
CA ARG A 7 7.45 -3.42 8.96
C ARG A 7 8.12 -2.04 9.09
N ILE A 8 7.45 -1.04 9.67
CA ILE A 8 8.06 0.29 9.82
C ILE A 8 9.25 0.24 10.79
N VAL A 9 9.21 -0.64 11.80
CA VAL A 9 10.34 -0.91 12.70
C VAL A 9 11.45 -1.66 11.98
N GLU A 10 11.13 -2.72 11.22
CA GLU A 10 12.13 -3.49 10.46
C GLU A 10 12.87 -2.65 9.41
N VAL A 11 12.17 -1.75 8.71
CA VAL A 11 12.75 -0.95 7.60
C VAL A 11 13.45 0.32 8.09
N TYR A 12 12.93 0.98 9.13
CA TYR A 12 13.41 2.30 9.57
C TYR A 12 14.00 2.31 10.98
N GLY A 13 14.07 1.17 11.64
CA GLY A 13 14.57 1.01 13.00
C GLY A 13 13.58 1.48 14.08
N GLU A 14 13.92 1.11 15.33
CA GLU A 14 13.26 1.60 16.53
C GLU A 14 13.53 3.10 16.73
N ARG A 15 12.51 3.81 17.21
CA ARG A 15 12.56 5.23 17.59
C ARG A 15 11.75 5.42 18.86
N GLU A 16 11.92 6.55 19.52
CA GLU A 16 11.13 6.91 20.71
C GLU A 16 9.62 7.00 20.43
N GLU A 17 9.23 7.33 19.20
CA GLU A 17 7.83 7.38 18.81
C GLU A 17 7.28 6.00 18.41
N THR A 18 6.07 5.70 18.88
CA THR A 18 5.41 4.44 18.58
C THR A 18 5.23 4.24 17.07
N PRO A 19 5.41 3.01 16.55
CA PRO A 19 5.21 2.69 15.15
C PRO A 19 3.84 3.14 14.60
N GLU A 20 2.81 3.08 15.42
CA GLU A 20 1.44 3.48 15.10
C GLU A 20 1.31 4.98 14.89
N LYS A 21 1.91 5.80 15.76
CA LYS A 21 1.91 7.26 15.64
C LYS A 21 2.65 7.69 14.38
N ARG A 22 3.82 7.09 14.12
CA ARG A 22 4.60 7.35 12.89
C ARG A 22 3.81 7.00 11.63
N LEU A 23 3.07 5.91 11.65
CA LEU A 23 2.23 5.51 10.52
C LEU A 23 1.11 6.52 10.29
N LYS A 24 0.43 6.93 11.37
CA LYS A 24 -0.65 7.91 11.33
C LYS A 24 -0.18 9.26 10.79
N ASP A 25 0.90 9.81 11.33
CA ASP A 25 1.44 11.12 10.90
C ASP A 25 1.84 11.11 9.42
N LYS A 26 2.38 9.99 8.93
CA LYS A 26 2.76 9.83 7.53
C LYS A 26 1.54 9.73 6.62
N ASP A 27 0.51 9.00 7.03
CA ASP A 27 -0.73 8.85 6.27
C ASP A 27 -1.55 10.17 6.27
N GLU A 28 -1.56 10.92 7.37
CA GLU A 28 -2.18 12.26 7.44
C GLU A 28 -1.52 13.26 6.48
N ARG A 29 -0.18 13.31 6.44
CA ARG A 29 0.55 14.17 5.49
C ARG A 29 0.25 13.82 4.04
N ARG A 30 0.13 12.52 3.73
CA ARG A 30 -0.23 12.05 2.37
C ARG A 30 -1.65 12.43 1.99
N LYS A 31 -2.58 12.31 2.93
CA LYS A 31 -3.96 12.75 2.75
C LYS A 31 -4.03 14.25 2.44
N ALA A 32 -3.37 15.06 3.26
CA ALA A 32 -3.35 16.52 3.07
C ALA A 32 -2.72 16.90 1.73
N TYR A 33 -1.59 16.29 1.35
CA TYR A 33 -0.95 16.53 0.05
C TYR A 33 -1.86 16.15 -1.11
N TYR A 34 -2.43 14.95 -1.10
CA TYR A 34 -3.29 14.47 -2.19
C TYR A 34 -4.52 15.36 -2.34
N GLN A 35 -5.24 15.63 -1.24
CA GLN A 35 -6.41 16.50 -1.23
C GLN A 35 -6.10 17.90 -1.74
N HIS A 36 -4.95 18.48 -1.35
CA HIS A 36 -4.56 19.82 -1.77
C HIS A 36 -4.37 19.96 -3.28
N TYR A 37 -3.93 18.90 -3.97
CA TYR A 37 -3.61 18.95 -5.40
C TYR A 37 -4.68 18.35 -6.31
N THR A 38 -5.56 17.49 -5.81
CA THR A 38 -6.57 16.81 -6.63
C THR A 38 -8.00 17.16 -6.25
N ASP A 39 -8.22 17.84 -5.12
CA ASP A 39 -9.52 18.01 -4.45
C ASP A 39 -10.27 16.67 -4.19
N MET A 40 -9.58 15.54 -4.34
CA MET A 40 -10.14 14.20 -4.18
C MET A 40 -9.80 13.63 -2.81
N GLU A 41 -10.73 12.85 -2.26
CA GLU A 41 -10.51 12.14 -1.00
C GLU A 41 -9.42 11.07 -1.14
N TRP A 42 -8.38 11.18 -0.31
CA TRP A 42 -7.31 10.19 -0.23
C TRP A 42 -7.82 8.89 0.37
N GLY A 43 -7.52 7.76 -0.29
CA GLY A 43 -7.91 6.43 0.16
C GLY A 43 -9.31 5.99 -0.26
N ASN A 44 -10.06 6.80 -1.00
CA ASN A 44 -11.31 6.36 -1.61
C ASN A 44 -11.01 5.43 -2.81
N ALA A 45 -11.44 4.17 -2.73
CA ALA A 45 -11.17 3.16 -3.74
C ALA A 45 -11.66 3.55 -5.14
N SER A 46 -12.74 4.34 -5.25
CA SER A 46 -13.27 4.80 -6.54
C SER A 46 -12.34 5.78 -7.27
N HIS A 47 -11.37 6.38 -6.59
CA HIS A 47 -10.38 7.28 -7.21
C HIS A 47 -9.16 6.53 -7.78
N TYR A 48 -9.12 5.20 -7.63
CA TYR A 48 -8.03 4.37 -8.12
C TYR A 48 -8.58 3.27 -9.03
N HIS A 49 -7.84 2.96 -10.09
CA HIS A 49 -8.16 1.79 -10.93
C HIS A 49 -7.98 0.48 -10.14
N ILE A 50 -7.08 0.47 -9.16
CA ILE A 50 -6.74 -0.70 -8.32
C ILE A 50 -6.45 -0.24 -6.90
N ALA A 51 -7.07 -0.89 -5.92
CA ALA A 51 -6.78 -0.76 -4.50
C ALA A 51 -6.54 -2.16 -3.90
N LEU A 52 -5.37 -2.39 -3.31
CA LEU A 52 -4.96 -3.70 -2.77
C LEU A 52 -4.53 -3.60 -1.31
N ASP A 53 -4.97 -4.55 -0.49
CA ASP A 53 -4.50 -4.70 0.88
C ASP A 53 -3.40 -5.76 0.97
N SER A 54 -2.16 -5.28 1.03
CA SER A 54 -0.96 -6.13 1.19
C SER A 54 -0.89 -6.85 2.54
N GLY A 55 -1.63 -6.42 3.56
CA GLY A 55 -1.72 -7.13 4.83
C GLY A 55 -2.58 -8.39 4.75
N ALA A 56 -3.60 -8.40 3.89
CA ALA A 56 -4.49 -9.54 3.70
C ALA A 56 -4.04 -10.47 2.56
N LEU A 57 -3.57 -9.89 1.45
CA LEU A 57 -3.21 -10.64 0.24
C LEU A 57 -1.74 -11.12 0.24
N GLY A 58 -0.89 -10.50 1.04
CA GLY A 58 0.55 -10.69 0.99
C GLY A 58 1.23 -9.88 -0.13
N MET A 59 2.53 -9.65 0.03
CA MET A 59 3.31 -8.74 -0.82
C MET A 59 3.56 -9.32 -2.22
N GLU A 60 3.94 -10.59 -2.32
CA GLU A 60 4.10 -11.34 -3.56
C GLU A 60 2.84 -11.26 -4.44
N THR A 61 1.68 -11.56 -3.85
CA THR A 61 0.38 -11.50 -4.52
C THR A 61 0.07 -10.10 -5.05
N CYS A 62 0.32 -9.07 -4.25
CA CYS A 62 0.09 -7.69 -4.68
C CYS A 62 0.98 -7.30 -5.87
N VAL A 63 2.25 -7.71 -5.85
CA VAL A 63 3.19 -7.49 -6.97
C VAL A 63 2.67 -8.19 -8.22
N ASN A 64 2.27 -9.47 -8.10
CA ASN A 64 1.74 -10.25 -9.23
C ASN A 64 0.48 -9.64 -9.84
N ILE A 65 -0.43 -9.09 -9.03
CA ILE A 65 -1.63 -8.41 -9.52
C ILE A 65 -1.23 -7.13 -10.30
N ILE A 66 -0.33 -6.33 -9.75
CA ILE A 66 0.10 -5.07 -10.38
C ILE A 66 0.82 -5.35 -11.70
N THR A 67 1.75 -6.30 -11.72
CA THR A 67 2.49 -6.68 -12.95
C THR A 67 1.56 -7.33 -13.97
N GLY A 68 0.60 -8.15 -13.54
CA GLY A 68 -0.40 -8.75 -14.41
C GLY A 68 -1.30 -7.72 -15.10
N VAL A 69 -1.66 -6.64 -14.42
CA VAL A 69 -2.43 -5.54 -15.01
C VAL A 69 -1.59 -4.75 -15.99
N TYR A 70 -0.33 -4.43 -15.65
CA TYR A 70 0.57 -3.70 -16.53
C TYR A 70 0.90 -4.46 -17.82
N ASN A 71 1.13 -5.78 -17.72
CA ASN A 71 1.40 -6.64 -18.87
C ASN A 71 0.15 -6.94 -19.71
N GLY A 72 -1.01 -6.35 -19.36
CA GLY A 72 -2.25 -6.44 -20.12
C GLY A 72 -2.84 -7.85 -20.12
N ILE A 73 -3.28 -8.37 -18.97
CA ILE A 73 -4.14 -9.57 -18.79
C ILE A 73 -3.96 -10.65 -19.88
N ALA A 74 -2.70 -11.01 -20.18
CA ALA A 74 -2.34 -12.11 -21.06
C ALA A 74 -1.52 -13.18 -20.30
N GLY A 75 -1.57 -13.14 -18.97
CA GLY A 75 -0.61 -13.86 -18.13
C GLY A 75 -1.19 -14.54 -16.88
N PHE A 76 -2.48 -14.87 -16.84
CA PHE A 76 -2.98 -15.85 -15.86
C PHE A 76 -2.66 -17.30 -16.28
N THR A 77 -1.59 -17.50 -17.06
CA THR A 77 -1.05 -18.82 -17.41
C THR A 77 0.27 -19.04 -16.67
N SER A 78 0.14 -19.77 -15.57
CA SER A 78 1.09 -20.63 -14.86
C SER A 78 2.56 -20.20 -14.65
N ALA A 79 2.98 -20.28 -13.40
CA ALA A 79 4.34 -20.66 -13.03
C ALA A 79 4.34 -21.54 -11.76
N THR A 80 3.70 -22.71 -11.85
CA THR A 80 4.22 -23.92 -11.22
C THR A 80 5.22 -24.52 -12.19
N LYS A 81 6.50 -24.24 -11.97
CA LYS A 81 7.61 -25.11 -12.33
C LYS A 81 8.57 -25.14 -11.16
#